data_AF-A0A1W2CAU2-F1
#
_entry.id   AF-A0A1W2CAU2-F1
#
_cell.length_a   1.000
_cell.length_b   1.000
_cell.length_c   1.000
_cell.angle_alpha   90.00
_cell.angle_beta   90.00
_cell.angle_gamma   90.00
#
_symmetry.space_group_name_H-M   'P 1'
#
loop_
_entity.id
_entity.type
_entity.pdbx_description
1 polymer ?
#
loop_
_entity_poly.entity_id
_entity_poly.type
_entity_poly.pdbx_seq_one_letter_code
_entity_poly.pdbx_strand_id
1 'polypeptide(L)' 'MVDKNIAASVRAKLKNKAKDEGKDFNLILTRYALERFLYRLSISAHRDHFC' A
#
# COMPACT_ATOMS: atom_id res chain seq x y z
N MET A 1 -5.94 20.89 3.32
CA MET A 1 -5.60 20.63 1.90
C MET A 1 -4.09 20.47 1.80
N VAL A 2 -3.56 19.28 2.12
CA VAL A 2 -2.15 18.97 1.90
C VAL A 2 -2.09 17.53 1.39
N ASP A 3 -2.57 17.36 0.16
CA ASP A 3 -2.29 16.19 -0.68
C ASP A 3 -0.82 16.27 -1.10
N LYS A 4 0.08 16.21 -0.12
CA LYS A 4 1.51 16.46 -0.31
C LYS A 4 2.16 15.20 -0.85
N ASN A 5 1.82 14.84 -2.09
CA ASN A 5 2.52 13.86 -2.92
C ASN A 5 2.87 12.52 -2.24
N ILE A 6 2.13 12.07 -1.21
CA ILE A 6 2.44 10.83 -0.50
C ILE A 6 2.32 9.64 -1.45
N ALA A 7 1.32 9.65 -2.33
CA ALA A 7 1.19 8.64 -3.38
C ALA A 7 2.42 8.60 -4.32
N ALA A 8 2.97 9.75 -4.69
CA ALA A 8 4.17 9.82 -5.53
C ALA A 8 5.44 9.36 -4.78
N SER A 9 5.58 9.71 -3.50
CA SER A 9 6.68 9.25 -2.64
C SER A 9 6.63 7.74 -2.40
N VAL A 10 5.43 7.18 -2.19
CA VAL A 10 5.19 5.74 -2.03
C VAL A 10 5.50 5.00 -3.33
N ARG A 11 5.08 5.51 -4.50
CA ARG A 11 5.44 4.94 -5.80
C ARG A 11 6.95 4.93 -6.04
N ALA A 12 7.65 6.01 -5.70
CA ALA A 12 9.12 6.08 -5.81
C ALA A 12 9.81 5.04 -4.89
N LYS A 13 9.34 4.89 -3.64
CA LYS A 13 9.82 3.87 -2.71
C LYS A 13 9.56 2.44 -3.22
N LEU A 14 8.36 2.16 -3.71
CA LEU A 14 8.00 0.86 -4.30
C LEU A 14 8.84 0.56 -5.54
N LYS A 15 9.17 1.58 -6.35
CA LYS A 15 10.01 1.44 -7.54
C LYS A 15 11.45 1.10 -7.17
N ASN A 16 12.01 1.78 -6.17
CA ASN A 16 13.34 1.45 -5.64
C ASN A 16 13.36 0.04 -5.03
N LYS A 17 12.33 -0.33 -4.28
CA LYS A 17 12.21 -1.67 -3.69
C LYS A 17 12.09 -2.77 -4.75
N ALA A 18 11.30 -2.55 -5.82
CA ALA A 18 11.22 -3.48 -6.93
C ALA A 18 12.57 -3.69 -7.63
N LYS A 19 13.35 -2.61 -7.78
CA LYS A 19 14.68 -2.63 -8.38
C LYS A 19 15.71 -3.36 -7.50
N ASP A 20 15.62 -3.18 -6.18
CA ASP A 20 16.46 -3.86 -5.18
C ASP A 20 16.16 -5.37 -5.09
N GLU A 21 14.88 -5.73 -5.06
CA GLU A 21 14.44 -7.14 -5.00
C GLU A 21 14.53 -7.86 -6.37
N GLY A 22 14.86 -7.15 -7.45
CA GLY A 22 14.87 -7.69 -8.82
C GLY A 22 13.50 -8.19 -9.30
N LYS A 23 12.41 -7.74 -8.65
CA LYS A 23 11.04 -8.18 -8.90
C LYS A 23 10.28 -7.18 -9.74
N ASP A 24 9.26 -7.68 -10.42
CA ASP A 24 8.40 -6.85 -11.25
C ASP A 24 7.74 -5.73 -10.44
N PHE A 25 7.93 -4.48 -10.87
CA PHE A 25 7.38 -3.32 -10.18
C PHE A 25 5.86 -3.41 -10.08
N ASN A 26 5.20 -3.95 -11.12
CA ASN A 26 3.77 -4.12 -11.12
C ASN A 26 3.31 -5.10 -10.03
N LEU A 27 4.05 -6.19 -9.82
CA LEU A 27 3.78 -7.18 -8.78
C LEU A 27 3.89 -6.57 -7.37
N ILE A 28 4.95 -5.80 -7.12
CA ILE A 28 5.18 -5.08 -5.85
C ILE A 28 4.07 -4.05 -5.61
N LEU A 29 3.67 -3.31 -6.64
CA LEU A 29 2.59 -2.33 -6.58
C LEU A 29 1.25 -3.00 -6.24
N THR A 30 0.91 -4.11 -6.91
CA THR A 30 -0.33 -4.85 -6.66
C THR A 30 -0.36 -5.43 -5.25
N ARG A 31 0.73 -6.05 -4.77
CA ARG A 31 0.81 -6.53 -3.38
C ARG A 31 0.62 -5.41 -2.37
N TYR A 32 1.32 -4.29 -2.55
CA TYR A 32 1.19 -3.13 -1.67
C TYR A 32 -0.25 -2.58 -1.67
N ALA A 33 -0.89 -2.49 -2.84
CA ALA A 33 -2.28 -2.04 -2.94
C ALA A 33 -3.25 -2.99 -2.23
N LEU A 34 -3.07 -4.30 -2.39
CA LEU A 34 -3.86 -5.34 -1.72
C LEU A 34 -3.68 -5.28 -0.21
N GLU A 35 -2.45 -5.26 0.29
CA GLU A 35 -2.16 -5.15 1.72
C GLU A 35 -2.73 -3.86 2.31
N ARG A 36 -2.60 -2.72 1.62
CA ARG A 36 -3.19 -1.45 2.06
C ARG A 36 -4.71 -1.48 2.06
N PHE A 37 -5.32 -2.17 1.09
CA PHE A 37 -6.76 -2.34 0.99
C PHE A 37 -7.29 -3.24 2.10
N LEU A 38 -6.67 -4.41 2.31
CA LEU A 38 -6.97 -5.34 3.39
C LEU A 38 -6.74 -4.70 4.76
N TYR A 39 -5.66 -3.93 4.92
CA TYR A 39 -5.42 -3.14 6.12
C TYR A 39 -6.58 -2.17 6.34
N ARG A 40 -6.93 -1.33 5.36
CA ARG A 40 -8.07 -0.39 5.45
C ARG A 40 -9.41 -1.08 5.77
N LEU A 41 -9.62 -2.28 5.25
CA LEU A 41 -10.78 -3.11 5.56
C LEU A 41 -10.75 -3.55 7.03
N SER A 42 -9.59 -4.02 7.51
CA SER A 42 -9.40 -4.49 8.89
C SER A 42 -9.42 -3.39 9.96
N ILE A 43 -9.08 -2.15 9.61
CA ILE A 43 -9.16 -0.98 10.51
C ILE A 43 -10.47 -0.19 10.38
N SER A 44 -11.35 -0.53 9.43
CA SER A 44 -12.70 0.08 9.40
C SER A 44 -13.51 -0.40 10.60
N ALA A 45 -14.30 0.51 11.16
CA ALA A 45 -14.86 0.51 12.52
C ALA A 45 -15.95 -0.55 12.83
N HIS A 46 -15.82 -1.76 12.28
CA HIS A 46 -16.69 -2.90 12.60
C HIS A 46 -15.91 -4.04 13.28
N ARG A 47 -14.73 -3.72 13.84
CA ARG A 47 -13.91 -4.66 14.63
C ARG A 47 -14.58 -5.06 15.96
N ASP A 48 -15.50 -4.25 16.46
CA ASP A 48 -16.13 -4.43 17.78
C ASP A 48 -17.50 -5.16 17.72
N HIS A 49 -18.10 -5.32 16.53
CA HIS A 49 -19.45 -5.89 16.38
C HIS A 49 -19.48 -7.39 16.01
N PHE A 50 -18.29 -8.04 16.00
CA PHE A 50 -18.12 -9.47 15.70
C PHE A 50 -17.52 -10.26 16.88
N CYS A 51 -17.50 -9.69 18.10
CA CYS A 51 -17.19 -10.43 19.33
C CYS A 51 -18.47 -11.00 19.93
#